data_AF-A0A3Q0IQ94-F1
#
_entry.id   AF-A0A3Q0IQ94-F1
#
_cell.length_a   1.000
_cell.length_b   1.000
_cell.length_c   1.000
_cell.angle_alpha   90.00
_cell.angle_beta   90.00
_cell.angle_gamma   90.00
#
_symmetry.space_group_name_H-M   'P 1'
#
loop_
_entity.id
_entity.type
_entity.pdbx_description
1 polymer ?
#
loop_
_entity_poly.entity_id
_entity_poly.type
_entity_poly.pdbx_seq_one_letter_code
_entity_poly.pdbx_strand_id
1 'polypeptide(L)' 'MFPSWPLPAETKLQTWKYSQVVDPHRDKLGYMQFSAKPLVICIGDSYVPQSNFDGCIHSAKQSVEVLLKGIQS' A
#
# COMPACT_ATOMS: atom_id res chain seq x y z
N MET A 1 -6.40 3.41 -30.45
CA MET A 1 -5.10 2.95 -31.00
C MET A 1 -4.77 3.79 -32.21
N PHE A 2 -3.51 4.19 -32.37
CA PHE A 2 -3.06 5.11 -33.43
C PHE A 2 -2.29 4.34 -34.50
N PRO A 3 -2.96 3.92 -35.60
CA PRO A 3 -2.36 3.01 -36.59
C PRO A 3 -1.29 3.67 -37.47
N SER A 4 -1.22 5.00 -37.51
CA SER A 4 -0.24 5.76 -38.29
C SER A 4 1.05 6.07 -37.53
N TRP A 5 1.22 5.58 -36.30
CA TRP A 5 2.41 5.84 -35.52
C TRP A 5 3.61 5.01 -35.98
N PRO A 6 4.84 5.56 -35.91
CA PRO A 6 6.05 4.82 -36.21
C PRO A 6 6.27 3.70 -35.18
N LEU A 7 7.09 2.72 -35.56
CA LEU A 7 7.52 1.69 -34.62
C LEU A 7 8.36 2.31 -33.49
N PRO A 8 8.21 1.83 -32.24
CA PRO A 8 9.04 2.30 -31.14
C PRO A 8 10.49 1.89 -31.36
N ALA A 9 11.43 2.77 -31.03
CA ALA A 9 12.88 2.47 -31.11
C ALA A 9 13.31 1.43 -30.06
N GLU A 10 12.61 1.39 -28.92
CA GLU A 10 12.81 0.42 -27.85
C GLU A 10 11.47 0.09 -27.20
N THR A 11 11.30 -1.14 -26.72
CA THR A 11 10.11 -1.56 -25.96
C THR A 11 10.53 -2.24 -24.67
N LYS A 12 9.92 -1.82 -23.56
CA LYS A 12 10.05 -2.49 -22.26
C LYS A 12 8.68 -2.96 -21.79
N LEU A 13 8.56 -4.26 -21.55
CA LEU A 13 7.37 -4.85 -20.95
C LEU A 13 7.59 -5.03 -19.45
N GLN A 14 6.62 -4.60 -18.65
CA GLN A 14 6.60 -4.80 -17.21
C GLN A 14 5.25 -5.39 -16.82
N THR A 15 5.29 -6.50 -16.07
CA THR A 15 4.08 -7.15 -15.54
C THR A 15 3.92 -6.80 -14.07
N TRP A 16 2.68 -6.53 -13.66
CA TRP A 16 2.33 -6.19 -12.28
C TRP A 16 1.22 -7.11 -11.78
N LYS A 17 1.59 -8.17 -11.05
CA LYS A 17 0.64 -9.18 -10.53
C LYS A 17 -0.29 -8.64 -9.43
N TYR A 18 0.20 -7.67 -8.66
CA TYR A 18 -0.53 -7.03 -7.55
C TYR A 18 -0.45 -5.51 -7.70
N SER A 19 -0.84 -5.00 -8.86
CA SER A 19 -0.66 -3.59 -9.24
C SER A 19 -1.47 -2.63 -8.39
N GLN A 20 -2.71 -3.00 -8.06
CA GLN A 20 -3.64 -2.16 -7.30
C GLN A 20 -4.54 -3.03 -6.43
N VAL A 21 -4.75 -2.58 -5.19
CA VAL A 21 -5.75 -3.16 -4.29
C VAL A 21 -7.13 -2.70 -4.72
N VAL A 22 -7.99 -3.66 -5.07
CA VAL A 22 -9.41 -3.43 -5.41
C VAL A 22 -10.35 -3.75 -4.25
N ASP A 23 -9.93 -4.63 -3.35
CA ASP A 23 -10.66 -5.03 -2.15
C ASP A 23 -9.74 -4.87 -0.92
N PRO A 24 -9.68 -3.67 -0.33
CA PRO A 24 -8.84 -3.40 0.84
C PRO A 24 -9.41 -4.08 2.09
N HIS A 25 -8.53 -4.32 3.07
CA HIS A 25 -8.90 -4.82 4.39
C HIS A 25 -10.06 -4.01 4.99
N ARG A 26 -11.01 -4.69 5.63
CA ARG A 26 -12.30 -4.10 6.05
C ARG A 26 -12.16 -2.83 6.90
N ASP A 27 -11.22 -2.82 7.84
CA ASP A 27 -11.13 -1.73 8.83
C ASP A 27 -10.43 -0.47 8.29
N LYS A 28 -9.58 -0.60 7.25
CA LYS A 28 -8.92 0.52 6.55
C LYS A 28 -8.25 1.56 7.47
N LEU A 29 -7.72 1.12 8.62
CA LEU A 29 -7.13 1.99 9.64
C LEU A 29 -5.72 2.50 9.29
N GLY A 30 -5.21 2.20 8.10
CA GLY A 30 -3.82 2.41 7.72
C GLY A 30 -2.87 1.31 8.20
N TYR A 31 -3.33 0.39 9.05
CA TYR A 31 -2.57 -0.76 9.52
C TYR A 31 -3.52 -1.87 9.98
N MET A 32 -2.98 -3.06 10.23
CA MET A 32 -3.63 -4.15 10.95
C MET A 32 -2.68 -4.66 12.03
N GLN A 33 -3.16 -4.79 13.27
CA GLN A 33 -2.37 -5.36 14.36
C GLN A 33 -2.48 -6.88 14.36
N PHE A 34 -1.35 -7.55 14.10
CA PHE A 34 -1.25 -9.00 14.10
C PHE A 34 -0.97 -9.56 15.51
N SER A 35 -0.17 -8.86 16.31
CA SER A 35 0.17 -9.23 17.69
C SER A 35 0.35 -8.00 18.56
N ALA A 36 -0.04 -8.08 19.83
CA ALA A 36 0.14 -7.00 20.80
C ALA A 36 1.47 -7.08 21.56
N LYS A 37 1.98 -8.30 21.86
CA LYS A 37 3.21 -8.53 22.63
C LYS A 37 3.97 -9.76 22.10
N PRO A 38 5.06 -9.58 21.32
CA PRO A 38 5.57 -8.29 20.85
C PRO A 38 4.58 -7.62 19.90
N LEU A 39 4.62 -6.28 19.82
CA LEU A 39 3.79 -5.54 18.88
C LEU A 39 4.22 -5.86 17.45
N VAL A 40 3.30 -6.41 16.66
CA VAL A 40 3.49 -6.68 15.23
C VAL A 40 2.30 -6.12 14.47
N ILE A 41 2.58 -5.25 13.50
CA ILE A 41 1.57 -4.63 12.64
C ILE A 41 1.92 -4.84 11.17
N CYS A 42 0.90 -4.95 10.33
CA CYS A 42 1.00 -4.93 8.88
C CYS A 42 0.53 -3.57 8.37
N ILE A 43 1.24 -3.03 7.37
CA ILE A 43 1.00 -1.70 6.81
C ILE A 43 1.07 -1.77 5.28
N GLY A 44 0.66 -0.71 4.60
CA GLY A 44 0.72 -0.59 3.15
C GLY A 44 -0.67 -0.53 2.50
N ASP A 45 -0.66 -0.73 1.19
CA ASP A 45 -1.76 -0.41 0.27
C ASP A 45 -3.08 -1.12 0.59
N SER A 46 -3.01 -2.35 1.12
CA SER A 46 -4.21 -3.12 1.48
C SER A 46 -4.94 -2.59 2.71
N TYR A 47 -4.35 -1.68 3.48
CA TYR A 47 -4.92 -1.20 4.75
C TYR A 47 -5.49 0.22 4.65
N VAL A 48 -5.66 0.74 3.44
CA VAL A 48 -6.18 2.08 3.18
C VAL A 48 -7.34 2.08 2.20
N PRO A 49 -8.18 3.13 2.15
CA PRO A 49 -9.37 3.13 1.30
C PRO A 49 -9.11 3.10 -0.21
N GLN A 50 -7.95 3.59 -0.65
CA GLN A 50 -7.62 3.74 -2.06
C GLN A 50 -6.17 3.33 -2.31
N SER A 51 -5.95 2.59 -3.40
CA SER A 51 -4.63 2.19 -3.89
C SER A 51 -3.94 3.35 -4.60
N ASN A 52 -3.34 4.25 -3.82
CA ASN A 52 -2.70 5.46 -4.33
C ASN A 52 -1.58 5.95 -3.40
N PHE A 53 -0.88 6.98 -3.85
CA PHE A 53 0.26 7.55 -3.13
C PHE A 53 -0.12 8.09 -1.74
N ASP A 54 -1.23 8.81 -1.63
CA ASP A 54 -1.68 9.38 -0.35
C ASP A 54 -2.12 8.30 0.64
N GLY A 55 -2.70 7.20 0.14
CA GLY A 55 -3.00 6.00 0.91
C GLY A 55 -1.74 5.42 1.55
N CYS A 56 -0.67 5.25 0.79
CA CYS A 56 0.61 4.79 1.33
C CYS A 56 1.16 5.74 2.42
N ILE A 57 1.07 7.06 2.22
CA ILE A 57 1.49 8.05 3.24
C ILE A 57 0.63 7.93 4.51
N HIS A 58 -0.68 7.83 4.35
CA HIS A 58 -1.60 7.68 5.47
C HIS A 58 -1.28 6.42 6.29
N SER A 59 -1.09 5.28 5.63
CA SER A 59 -0.70 4.02 6.26
C SER A 59 0.61 4.15 7.06
N ALA A 60 1.62 4.78 6.46
CA ALA A 60 2.90 5.01 7.12
C ALA A 60 2.75 5.89 8.38
N LYS A 61 2.00 6.99 8.31
CA LYS A 61 1.75 7.87 9.47
C LYS A 61 1.06 7.14 10.62
N GLN A 62 -0.02 6.41 10.32
CA GLN A 62 -0.76 5.63 11.33
C GLN A 62 0.13 4.56 11.99
N SER A 63 0.98 3.90 11.21
CA SER A 63 1.90 2.90 11.74
C SER A 63 2.90 3.46 12.75
N VAL A 64 3.45 4.65 12.48
CA VAL A 64 4.40 5.31 13.39
C VAL A 64 3.72 5.67 14.71
N GLU A 65 2.50 6.21 14.66
CA GLU A 65 1.74 6.52 15.86
C GLU A 65 1.49 5.29 16.75
N VAL A 66 1.17 4.15 16.13
CA VAL A 66 0.92 2.88 16.86
C VAL A 66 2.20 2.31 17.45
N LEU A 67 3.29 2.30 16.68
CA LEU A 67 4.59 1.80 17.15
C LEU A 67 5.11 2.63 18.32
N LEU A 68 5.02 3.97 18.24
CA LEU A 68 5.46 4.85 19.32
C LEU A 68 4.67 4.62 20.60
N LYS A 69 3.36 4.41 20.52
CA LYS A 69 2.52 4.05 21.68
C LYS A 69 2.91 2.70 22.28
N GLY A 70 3.19 1.70 21.45
CA GLY A 70 3.56 0.35 21.90
C GLY A 70 4.96 0.24 22.51
N ILE A 71 5.88 1.15 22.17
CA ILE A 71 7.21 1.24 22.81
C ILE A 71 7.10 1.86 24.21
N GLN A 72 6.11 2.73 24.44
CA GLN A 72 5.90 3.43 25.70
C GLN A 72 5.09 2.63 26.74
N SER A 73 4.56 1.45 26.35
CA SER A 73 3.67 0.59 27.15
C SER A 73 4.36 -0.68 27.64
#